data_AF-A0A536DNA2-F1
#
_entry.id   AF-A0A536DNA2-F1
#
_cell.length_a   1.000
_cell.length_b   1.000
_cell.length_c   1.000
_cell.angle_alpha   90.00
_cell.angle_beta   90.00
_cell.angle_gamma   90.00
#
_symmetry.space_group_name_H-M   'P 1'
#
loop_
_entity.id
_entity.type
_entity.pdbx_description
1 polymer ?
#
loop_
_entity_poly.entity_id
_entity_poly.type
_entity_poly.pdbx_seq_one_letter_code
_entity_poly.pdbx_strand_id
1 'polypeptide(L)'
;MGAGEENAPPGTAVTVSIRPYDIRIDAHGQNWHNGVAPSQEANVLVGRITRAYYLGATRDYQVELNDEPDLAVRVVAPPEPAFKPGDVVTLRAPVGKCHLLAVSQ
;
A
#
# COMPACT_ATOMS: atom_id res chain seq x y z
N MET A 1 7.14 -7.57 -26.26
CA MET A 1 6.34 -6.34 -26.46
C MET A 1 5.71 -6.00 -25.13
N GLY A 2 6.36 -5.16 -24.32
CA GLY A 2 5.80 -4.66 -23.07
C GLY A 2 5.15 -3.32 -23.35
N ALA A 3 3.85 -3.20 -23.09
CA ALA A 3 3.13 -1.95 -23.23
C ALA A 3 3.36 -1.09 -21.98
N GLY A 4 3.59 0.22 -22.19
CA GLY A 4 3.20 1.25 -21.22
C GLY A 4 4.25 1.73 -20.22
N GLU A 5 5.41 2.19 -20.67
CA GLU A 5 6.10 3.28 -19.96
C GLU A 5 5.81 4.57 -20.74
N GLU A 6 4.60 5.10 -20.59
CA GLU A 6 4.30 6.44 -21.08
C GLU A 6 4.97 7.43 -20.12
N ASN A 7 5.93 8.21 -20.62
CA ASN A 7 6.58 9.27 -19.84
C ASN A 7 5.57 10.40 -19.62
N ALA A 8 4.79 10.30 -18.54
CA ALA A 8 3.92 11.38 -18.08
C ALA A 8 4.78 12.61 -17.73
N PRO A 9 4.45 13.81 -18.24
CA PRO A 9 5.15 15.02 -17.87
C PRO A 9 5.14 15.26 -16.35
N PRO A 10 6.16 15.92 -15.78
CA PRO A 10 6.11 16.34 -14.38
C PRO A 10 4.85 17.18 -14.08
N GLY A 11 4.19 16.88 -12.97
CA GLY A 11 2.94 17.54 -12.57
C GLY A 11 1.66 16.90 -13.11
N THR A 12 1.79 15.87 -13.95
CA THR A 12 0.66 15.12 -14.46
C THR A 12 0.18 14.08 -13.44
N ALA A 13 -1.12 14.06 -13.14
CA ALA A 13 -1.73 13.02 -12.33
C ALA A 13 -1.68 11.68 -13.08
N VAL A 14 -1.21 10.64 -12.40
CA VAL A 14 -1.06 9.30 -12.98
C VAL A 14 -1.73 8.26 -12.10
N THR A 15 -2.23 7.21 -12.73
CA THR A 15 -2.71 6.03 -12.03
C THR A 15 -1.56 5.06 -11.82
N VAL A 16 -1.36 4.68 -10.56
CA VAL A 16 -0.38 3.66 -10.15
C VAL A 16 -1.12 2.40 -9.71
N SER A 17 -0.64 1.26 -10.16
CA SER A 17 -1.12 -0.06 -9.76
C SER A 17 -0.03 -0.84 -9.06
N ILE A 18 -0.41 -1.52 -7.99
CA ILE A 18 0.43 -2.43 -7.23
C ILE A 18 -0.41 -3.63 -6.79
N ARG A 19 0.18 -4.83 -6.80
CA ARG A 19 -0.54 -6.04 -6.38
C ARG A 19 -0.72 -6.05 -4.87
N PRO A 20 -1.87 -6.52 -4.34
CA PRO A 20 -2.12 -6.59 -2.89
C PRO A 20 -1.06 -7.33 -2.07
N TYR A 21 -0.42 -8.36 -2.65
CA TYR A 21 0.63 -9.16 -2.01
C TYR A 21 2.02 -8.49 -2.03
N ASP A 22 2.21 -7.45 -2.86
CA ASP A 22 3.46 -6.68 -2.92
C ASP A 22 3.43 -5.50 -1.94
N ILE A 23 2.27 -5.19 -1.35
CA ILE A 23 2.10 -4.14 -0.33
C ILE A 23 2.44 -4.72 1.03
N ARG A 24 3.34 -4.06 1.76
CA ARG A 24 3.61 -4.39 3.16
C ARG A 24 2.72 -3.58 4.09
N ILE A 25 2.38 -4.16 5.23
CA ILE A 25 1.53 -3.55 6.26
C ILE A 25 2.20 -3.68 7.62
N ASP A 26 2.29 -2.57 8.34
CA ASP A 26 2.88 -2.47 9.67
C ASP A 26 1.93 -1.72 10.62
N ALA A 27 2.06 -1.96 11.93
CA ALA A 27 1.38 -1.15 12.93
C ALA A 27 1.88 0.30 12.87
N HIS A 28 0.96 1.26 12.89
CA HIS A 28 1.33 2.67 12.84
C HIS A 28 2.18 3.06 14.07
N GLY A 29 3.27 3.80 13.84
CA GLY A 29 4.16 4.26 14.90
C GLY A 29 5.12 3.20 15.46
N GLN A 30 5.14 1.97 14.94
CA GLN A 30 6.19 1.02 15.30
C GLN A 30 7.50 1.33 14.58
N ASN A 31 8.59 1.22 15.36
CA ASN A 31 9.94 1.41 14.87
C ASN A 31 10.26 0.32 13.85
N TRP A 32 10.61 0.79 12.66
CA TRP A 32 11.00 0.02 11.50
C TRP A 32 11.95 -1.13 11.84
N HIS A 33 11.62 -2.35 11.39
CA HIS A 33 12.32 -3.58 11.76
C HIS A 33 13.78 -3.71 11.26
N ASN A 34 14.38 -2.66 10.69
CA ASN A 34 15.69 -2.73 10.02
C ASN A 34 16.53 -1.44 10.05
N GLY A 35 16.19 -0.45 10.90
CA GLY A 35 17.01 0.75 11.06
C GLY A 35 17.12 1.66 9.82
N VAL A 36 16.30 1.43 8.79
CA VAL A 36 16.20 2.32 7.64
C VAL A 36 15.25 3.46 8.04
N ALA A 37 15.78 4.68 8.03
CA ALA A 37 15.00 5.86 8.37
C ALA A 37 13.82 6.00 7.37
N PRO A 38 12.63 6.46 7.82
CA PRO A 38 11.47 6.66 6.95
C PRO A 38 11.70 7.57 5.75
N SER A 39 12.77 8.38 5.77
CA SER A 39 13.23 9.19 4.64
C SER A 39 13.87 8.39 3.49
N GLN A 40 14.12 7.08 3.65
CA GLN A 40 14.76 6.23 2.63
C GLN A 40 13.83 5.20 1.96
N GLU A 41 12.61 4.95 2.45
CA GLU A 41 11.57 4.29 1.63
C GLU A 41 10.54 5.32 1.19
N ALA A 42 10.68 5.81 -0.03
CA ALA A 42 9.61 6.51 -0.71
C ALA A 42 8.41 5.55 -0.89
N ASN A 43 7.19 6.08 -0.78
CA ASN A 43 5.89 5.40 -0.90
C ASN A 43 5.34 4.74 0.38
N VAL A 44 5.27 5.53 1.45
CA VAL A 44 4.58 5.18 2.69
C VAL A 44 3.19 5.83 2.69
N LEU A 45 2.15 5.04 2.91
CA LEU A 45 0.77 5.52 3.03
C LEU A 45 0.25 5.18 4.43
N VAL A 46 -0.56 6.07 5.02
CA VAL A 46 -1.23 5.81 6.29
C VAL A 46 -2.71 5.60 6.04
N GLY A 47 -3.28 4.58 6.67
CA GLY A 47 -4.69 4.29 6.53
C GLY A 47 -5.25 3.53 7.72
N ARG A 48 -6.55 3.27 7.65
CA ARG A 48 -7.31 2.58 8.68
C ARG A 48 -7.89 1.30 8.10
N ILE A 49 -7.74 0.20 8.84
CA ILE A 49 -8.39 -1.06 8.46
C ILE A 49 -9.91 -0.89 8.52
N THR A 50 -10.59 -1.19 7.43
CA THR A 50 -12.05 -1.24 7.37
C THR A 50 -12.57 -2.67 7.34
N ARG A 51 -11.78 -3.61 6.81
CA ARG A 51 -12.09 -5.05 6.81
C ARG A 51 -10.85 -5.90 7.02
N ALA A 52 -11.01 -7.04 7.69
CA ALA A 52 -9.96 -8.02 7.93
C ALA A 52 -10.54 -9.44 7.84
N TYR A 53 -10.05 -10.23 6.88
CA TYR A 53 -10.46 -11.61 6.67
C TYR A 53 -9.28 -12.56 6.86
N TYR A 54 -9.46 -13.61 7.66
CA TYR A 54 -8.47 -14.68 7.82
C TYR A 54 -8.75 -15.80 6.81
N LEU A 55 -7.75 -16.13 6.00
CA LEU A 55 -7.84 -17.12 4.92
C LEU A 55 -6.99 -18.36 5.19
N GLY A 56 -6.68 -18.63 6.46
CA GLY A 56 -5.83 -19.75 6.88
C GLY A 56 -4.34 -19.40 6.85
N ALA A 57 -3.74 -19.32 5.66
CA ALA A 57 -2.31 -19.01 5.53
C ALA A 57 -2.00 -17.51 5.45
N THR A 58 -3.01 -16.68 5.22
CA THR A 58 -2.87 -15.24 5.00
C THR A 58 -4.06 -14.48 5.59
N ARG A 59 -3.92 -13.16 5.66
CA ARG A 59 -4.99 -12.23 5.96
C ARG A 59 -5.19 -11.27 4.80
N ASP A 60 -6.45 -11.03 4.47
CA ASP A 60 -6.87 -10.06 3.47
C ASP A 60 -7.46 -8.83 4.18
N TYR A 61 -6.86 -7.69 3.92
CA TYR A 61 -7.21 -6.42 4.54
C TYR A 61 -7.75 -5.46 3.51
N GLN A 62 -8.79 -4.72 3.89
CA GLN A 62 -9.20 -3.50 3.22
C GLN A 62 -8.78 -2.31 4.09
N VAL A 63 -8.04 -1.38 3.50
CA VAL A 63 -7.47 -0.21 4.19
C VAL A 63 -7.94 1.05 3.48
N GLU A 64 -8.62 1.91 4.19
CA GLU A 64 -9.01 3.25 3.72
C GLU A 64 -7.85 4.21 3.98
N LEU A 65 -7.39 4.95 2.97
CA LEU A 65 -6.28 5.88 3.13
C LEU A 65 -6.74 7.15 3.84
N ASN A 66 -5.92 7.67 4.76
CA ASN A 66 -6.28 8.87 5.52
C ASN A 66 -6.34 10.13 4.64
N ASP A 67 -5.44 10.22 3.67
CA ASP A 67 -5.35 11.38 2.77
C ASP A 67 -6.35 11.29 1.61
N GLU A 68 -6.90 10.10 1.35
CA GLU A 68 -7.84 9.81 0.26
C GLU A 68 -8.94 8.86 0.77
N PRO A 69 -9.96 9.38 1.49
CA PRO A 69 -10.95 8.57 2.21
C PRO A 69 -11.86 7.73 1.31
N ASP A 70 -11.96 8.06 0.03
CA ASP A 70 -12.71 7.27 -0.96
C ASP A 70 -11.86 6.18 -1.63
N LEU A 71 -10.55 6.13 -1.33
CA LEU A 71 -9.62 5.14 -1.87
C LEU A 71 -9.37 4.01 -0.87
N ALA A 72 -9.94 2.84 -1.18
CA ALA A 72 -9.69 1.61 -0.44
C ALA A 72 -8.59 0.77 -1.11
N VAL A 73 -7.50 0.54 -0.38
CA VAL A 73 -6.38 -0.32 -0.78
C VAL A 73 -6.57 -1.71 -0.19
N ARG A 74 -6.43 -2.74 -1.03
CA ARG A 74 -6.45 -4.14 -0.58
C ARG A 74 -5.03 -4.64 -0.35
N VAL A 75 -4.79 -5.28 0.79
CA VAL A 75 -3.48 -5.83 1.17
C VAL A 75 -3.64 -7.29 1.57
N VAL A 76 -2.74 -8.15 1.10
CA VAL A 76 -2.67 -9.53 1.57
C VAL A 76 -1.35 -9.78 2.29
N ALA A 77 -1.44 -10.16 3.55
CA ALA A 77 -0.30 -10.27 4.46
C ALA A 77 -0.25 -11.65 5.16
N PRO A 78 0.88 -12.00 5.79
CA PRO A 78 0.97 -13.15 6.69
C PRO A 78 -0.10 -13.11 7.80
N PRO A 79 -0.38 -14.25 8.47
CA PRO A 79 -1.47 -14.34 9.44
C PRO A 79 -1.20 -13.56 10.74
N GLU A 80 0.05 -13.18 11.00
CA GLU A 80 0.46 -12.32 12.09
C GLU A 80 1.38 -11.19 11.58
N PRO A 81 1.29 -9.98 12.15
CA PRO A 81 0.37 -9.56 13.21
C PRO A 81 -1.09 -9.44 12.73
N ALA A 82 -2.04 -9.70 13.62
CA ALA A 82 -3.47 -9.74 13.32
C ALA A 82 -4.15 -8.38 13.56
N PHE A 83 -4.10 -7.49 12.57
CA PHE A 83 -4.84 -6.22 12.59
C PHE A 83 -6.36 -6.41 12.56
N LYS A 84 -7.08 -5.45 13.14
CA LYS A 84 -8.55 -5.42 13.25
C LYS A 84 -9.13 -4.18 12.59
N PRO A 85 -10.42 -4.22 12.16
CA PRO A 85 -11.11 -3.01 11.75
C PRO A 85 -11.02 -1.90 12.81
N GLY A 86 -10.68 -0.69 12.38
CA GLY A 86 -10.41 0.46 13.23
C GLY A 86 -8.92 0.71 13.52
N ASP A 87 -8.05 -0.30 13.36
CA ASP A 87 -6.61 -0.11 13.56
C ASP A 87 -6.03 0.85 12.51
N VAL A 88 -5.17 1.76 12.96
CA VAL A 88 -4.36 2.61 12.09
C VAL A 88 -3.08 1.87 11.73
N VAL A 89 -2.80 1.78 10.44
CA VAL A 89 -1.68 1.02 9.88
C VAL A 89 -0.88 1.87 8.91
N THR A 90 0.35 1.45 8.70
CA THR A 90 1.25 2.01 7.71
C THR A 90 1.40 1.00 6.56
N LEU A 91 1.14 1.44 5.34
CA LEU A 91 1.33 0.66 4.13
C LEU A 91 2.60 1.09 3.41
N ARG A 92 3.31 0.12 2.82
CA ARG A 92 4.50 0.39 1.98
C ARG A 92 4.30 -0.21 0.62
N ALA A 93 4.49 0.61 -0.40
CA ALA A 93 4.43 0.21 -1.80
C ALA A 93 5.84 0.25 -2.42
N PRO A 94 6.57 -0.88 -2.50
CA PRO A 94 7.91 -0.90 -3.04
C PRO A 94 7.92 -0.37 -4.48
N VAL A 95 8.72 0.67 -4.76
CA VAL A 95 8.76 1.35 -6.07
C VAL A 95 8.90 0.35 -7.23
N GLY A 96 9.79 -0.64 -7.10
CA GLY A 96 10.01 -1.67 -8.14
C GLY A 96 8.87 -2.66 -8.35
N LYS A 97 7.79 -2.56 -7.58
CA LYS A 97 6.54 -3.34 -7.71
C LYS A 97 5.35 -2.49 -8.14
N CYS A 98 5.53 -1.18 -8.27
CA CYS A 98 4.53 -0.26 -8.77
C CYS A 98 4.61 -0.20 -10.30
N HIS A 99 3.44 -0.19 -10.94
CA HIS A 99 3.30 -0.04 -12.38
C HIS A 99 2.47 1.20 -12.68
N LEU A 100 2.97 2.06 -13.57
CA LEU A 100 2.23 3.20 -14.08
C LEU A 100 1.29 2.71 -15.17
N LEU A 101 0.00 3.00 -15.05
CA LEU A 101 -1.01 2.48 -15.99
C LEU A 101 -1.41 3.49 -17.07
N ALA A 102 -1.61 4.76 -16.70
CA ALA A 102 -1.93 5.85 -17.61
C ALA A 102 -1.98 7.19 -16.84
N VAL A 103 -2.10 8.28 -17.60
CA VAL A 103 -2.58 9.57 -17.11
C VAL A 103 -3.99 9.46 -16.52
N SER A 104 -4.18 9.95 -15.30
CA SER A 104 -5.52 10.11 -14.73
C SER A 104 -6.20 11.26 -15.48
N GLN A 105 -7.29 10.98 -16.20
CA GLN A 105 -8.09 11.98 -16.93
C GLN A 105 -8.94 12.83 -16.00
#